data_AF-A0A8J2ZKN5-F1
#
_entry.id   AF-A0A8J2ZKN5-F1
#
_cell.length_a   1.000
_cell.length_b   1.000
_cell.length_c   1.000
_cell.angle_alpha   90.00
_cell.angle_beta   90.00
_cell.angle_gamma   90.00
#
_symmetry.space_group_name_H-M   'P 1'
#
loop_
_entity.id
_entity.type
_entity.pdbx_description
1 polymer ?
#
loop_
_entity_poly.entity_id
_entity_poly.type
_entity_poly.pdbx_seq_one_letter_code
_entity_poly.pdbx_strand_id
1 'polypeptide(L)'
;MIAPATPTERYQTISKVAEQLQYPPHILRFWESKFPFLTPVQRAGGRRYYRREDIALLQVVAYLLHEKGPTLKAVQSRYKDLGKRNFLR
;
A
#
# COMPACT_ATOMS: atom_id res chain seq x y z
N MET A 1 -25.81 -8.36 25.90
CA MET A 1 -24.93 -7.20 25.64
C MET A 1 -23.69 -7.70 24.94
N ILE A 2 -23.54 -7.49 23.62
CA ILE A 2 -22.29 -7.72 22.89
C ILE A 2 -21.94 -6.38 22.25
N ALA A 3 -20.96 -5.68 22.83
CA ALA A 3 -20.42 -4.48 22.21
C ALA A 3 -19.69 -4.87 20.90
N PRO A 4 -19.80 -4.07 19.84
CA PRO A 4 -19.25 -4.42 18.53
C PRO A 4 -17.72 -4.43 18.61
N ALA A 5 -17.08 -5.40 17.97
CA ALA A 5 -15.65 -5.27 17.68
C ALA A 5 -15.47 -4.01 16.83
N THR A 6 -14.98 -2.94 17.44
CA THR A 6 -14.50 -1.70 16.79
C THR A 6 -13.73 -2.06 15.53
N PRO A 7 -13.83 -1.30 14.41
CA PRO A 7 -13.17 -1.68 13.16
C PRO A 7 -11.65 -1.64 13.39
N THR A 8 -11.12 -2.80 13.79
CA THR A 8 -9.73 -2.98 14.16
C THR A 8 -8.93 -2.64 12.92
N GLU A 9 -8.03 -1.66 13.02
CA GLU A 9 -6.99 -1.46 12.03
C GLU A 9 -6.18 -2.75 11.94
N ARG A 10 -6.63 -3.68 11.09
CA ARG A 10 -6.03 -5.00 10.96
C ARG A 10 -4.79 -4.84 10.12
N TYR A 11 -3.66 -4.76 10.80
CA TYR A 11 -2.35 -4.84 10.18
C TYR A 11 -2.19 -6.18 9.43
N GLN A 12 -1.68 -6.13 8.20
CA GLN A 12 -1.38 -7.33 7.40
C GLN A 12 0.12 -7.41 7.11
N THR A 13 0.69 -8.61 7.10
CA THR A 13 2.11 -8.81 6.78
C THR A 13 2.38 -8.64 5.29
N ILE A 14 3.63 -8.35 4.93
CA ILE A 14 4.03 -8.27 3.52
C ILE A 14 3.69 -9.52 2.71
N SER A 15 3.84 -10.71 3.29
CA SER A 15 3.50 -11.96 2.60
C SER A 15 2.02 -12.04 2.25
N LYS A 16 1.15 -11.64 3.19
CA LYS A 16 -0.30 -11.67 2.98
C LYS A 16 -0.76 -10.61 1.97
N VAL A 17 -0.18 -9.41 2.03
CA VAL A 17 -0.49 -8.34 1.06
C VAL A 17 0.03 -8.69 -0.33
N ALA A 18 1.23 -9.27 -0.41
CA ALA A 18 1.81 -9.79 -1.66
C ALA A 18 0.90 -10.82 -2.34
N GLU A 19 0.39 -11.78 -1.56
CA GLU A 19 -0.57 -12.78 -2.03
C GLU A 19 -1.87 -12.13 -2.53
N GLN A 20 -2.44 -11.19 -1.76
CA GLN A 20 -3.67 -10.48 -2.13
C GLN A 20 -3.54 -9.67 -3.42
N LEU A 21 -2.38 -9.05 -3.65
CA LEU A 21 -2.12 -8.23 -4.83
C LEU A 21 -1.50 -9.03 -5.98
N GLN A 22 -1.22 -10.32 -5.78
CA GLN A 22 -0.55 -11.19 -6.74
C GLN A 22 0.82 -10.65 -7.21
N TYR A 23 1.55 -9.98 -6.32
CA TYR A 23 2.91 -9.52 -6.56
C TYR A 23 3.90 -10.23 -5.63
N PRO A 24 5.13 -10.52 -6.09
CA PRO A 24 6.18 -10.98 -5.19
C PRO A 24 6.47 -9.97 -4.07
N PRO A 25 6.76 -10.41 -2.83
CA PRO A 25 7.04 -9.50 -1.71
C PRO A 25 8.17 -8.49 -1.97
N HIS A 26 9.17 -8.85 -2.78
CA HIS A 26 10.27 -7.95 -3.11
C HIS A 26 9.84 -6.77 -4.00
N ILE A 27 8.77 -6.92 -4.80
CA ILE A 27 8.21 -5.83 -5.60
C ILE A 27 7.54 -4.81 -4.67
N LEU A 28 6.82 -5.25 -3.64
CA LEU A 28 6.25 -4.35 -2.64
C LEU A 28 7.35 -3.59 -1.89
N ARG A 29 8.43 -4.26 -1.49
CA ARG A 29 9.61 -3.59 -0.88
C ARG A 29 10.25 -2.58 -1.83
N PHE A 30 10.33 -2.92 -3.11
CA PHE A 30 10.85 -2.01 -4.11
C PHE A 30 9.95 -0.78 -4.23
N TRP A 31 8.63 -0.95 -4.28
CA TRP A 31 7.67 0.17 -4.31
C TRP A 31 7.75 1.05 -3.07
N GLU A 32 7.94 0.51 -1.87
CA GLU A 32 8.20 1.31 -0.65
C GLU A 32 9.40 2.26 -0.83
N SER A 33 10.48 1.79 -1.48
CA SER A 33 11.65 2.63 -1.75
C SER A 33 11.40 3.73 -2.79
N LYS A 34 10.35 3.59 -3.60
CA LYS A 34 10.00 4.51 -4.69
C LYS A 34 8.85 5.43 -4.32
N PHE A 35 7.98 5.05 -3.40
CA PHE A 35 6.80 5.81 -3.03
C PHE A 35 6.88 6.19 -1.55
N PRO A 36 7.38 7.39 -1.21
CA PRO A 36 7.53 7.84 0.18
C PRO A 36 6.21 7.87 0.98
N PHE A 37 5.06 7.84 0.30
CA PHE A 37 3.75 7.78 0.92
C PHE A 37 3.33 6.37 1.37
N LEU A 38 4.02 5.32 0.93
CA LEU A 38 3.84 3.96 1.43
C LEU A 38 4.70 3.79 2.68
N THR A 39 4.07 3.85 3.85
CA THR A 39 4.78 3.89 5.15
C THR A 39 4.35 2.72 6.04
N PRO A 40 4.68 1.47 5.66
CA PRO A 40 4.32 0.31 6.46
C PRO A 40 4.99 0.39 7.83
N VAL A 41 4.26 -0.02 8.86
CA VAL A 41 4.76 -0.07 10.23
C VAL A 41 5.79 -1.20 10.33
N GLN A 42 7.01 -0.85 10.70
CA GLN A 42 8.03 -1.83 11.07
C GLN A 42 7.89 -2.17 12.55
N ARG A 43 7.82 -3.47 12.85
CA ARG A 43 7.84 -4.00 14.22
C ARG A 43 9.17 -4.68 14.52
N ALA A 44 9.36 -5.09 15.79
CA ALA A 44 10.53 -5.82 16.25
C ALA A 44 10.91 -6.96 15.28
N GLY A 45 12.19 -7.07 14.94
CA GLY A 45 12.71 -8.03 13.96
C GLY A 45 12.53 -7.63 12.49
N GLY A 46 12.24 -6.36 12.18
CA GLY A 46 12.21 -5.85 10.81
C GLY A 46 11.02 -6.31 9.97
N ARG A 47 10.00 -6.89 10.61
CA ARG A 47 8.76 -7.33 9.94
C ARG A 47 7.89 -6.13 9.60
N ARG A 48 7.42 -6.07 8.35
CA ARG A 48 6.57 -5.01 7.81
C ARG A 48 5.11 -5.38 7.94
N TYR A 49 4.34 -4.42 8.42
CA TYR A 49 2.91 -4.51 8.61
C TYR A 49 2.22 -3.33 7.92
N TYR A 50 1.30 -3.64 7.01
CA TYR A 50 0.55 -2.65 6.25
C TYR A 50 -0.77 -2.38 6.95
N ARG A 51 -1.10 -1.10 7.13
CA ARG A 51 -2.43 -0.67 7.51
C ARG A 51 -3.38 -0.83 6.34
N ARG A 52 -4.68 -0.79 6.60
CA ARG A 52 -5.70 -0.80 5.54
C ARG A 52 -5.45 0.28 4.49
N GLU A 53 -5.01 1.47 4.93
CA GLU A 53 -4.70 2.58 4.05
C GLU A 53 -3.47 2.32 3.16
N ASP A 54 -2.40 1.75 3.71
CA ASP A 54 -1.21 1.39 2.91
C ASP A 54 -1.56 0.36 1.83
N ILE A 55 -2.45 -0.58 2.15
CA ILE A 55 -2.92 -1.60 1.20
C ILE A 55 -3.74 -0.96 0.09
N ALA A 56 -4.62 0.00 0.42
CA ALA A 56 -5.38 0.74 -0.58
C ALA A 56 -4.44 1.54 -1.51
N LEU A 57 -3.40 2.18 -0.95
CA LEU A 57 -2.38 2.88 -1.76
C LEU A 57 -1.63 1.90 -2.69
N LEU A 58 -1.26 0.72 -2.19
CA LEU A 58 -0.62 -0.31 -3.00
C LEU A 58 -1.51 -0.82 -4.14
N GLN A 59 -2.82 -0.96 -3.90
CA GLN A 59 -3.79 -1.35 -4.94
C GLN A 59 -3.86 -0.30 -6.05
N VAL A 60 -3.91 0.99 -5.70
CA VAL A 60 -3.90 2.07 -6.69
C VAL A 60 -2.59 2.10 -7.46
N VAL A 61 -1.45 1.95 -6.79
CA VAL A 61 -0.14 1.87 -7.45
C VAL A 61 -0.10 0.70 -8.45
N ALA A 62 -0.53 -0.49 -8.04
CA ALA A 62 -0.59 -1.67 -8.90
C ALA A 62 -1.47 -1.43 -10.13
N TYR A 63 -2.68 -0.91 -9.92
CA TYR A 63 -3.60 -0.55 -10.99
C TYR A 63 -2.96 0.44 -11.98
N LEU A 64 -2.39 1.53 -11.49
CA LEU A 64 -1.76 2.54 -12.34
C LEU A 64 -0.61 1.94 -13.16
N LEU A 65 0.25 1.14 -12.55
CA LEU A 65 1.39 0.52 -13.23
C LEU A 65 0.95 -0.53 -14.27
N HIS A 66 -0.15 -1.24 -14.03
CA HIS A 66 -0.66 -2.27 -14.94
C HIS A 66 -1.46 -1.68 -16.12
N GLU A 67 -2.31 -0.68 -15.87
CA GLU A 67 -3.30 -0.23 -16.87
C GLU A 67 -2.77 0.78 -17.89
N LYS A 68 -1.73 1.57 -17.56
CA LYS A 68 -1.36 2.74 -18.38
C LYS A 68 0.07 2.74 -18.94
N GLY A 69 0.85 1.70 -18.68
CA GLY A 69 2.31 1.74 -18.85
C GLY A 69 3.00 3.00 -18.28
N PRO A 70 2.49 3.66 -17.21
CA PRO A 70 3.11 4.86 -16.71
C PRO A 70 4.36 4.48 -15.93
N THR A 71 5.41 5.29 -16.06
CA THR A 71 6.62 5.07 -15.27
C THR A 71 6.35 5.33 -13.78
N LEU A 72 7.21 4.80 -12.90
CA LEU A 72 7.16 5.09 -11.45
C LEU A 72 7.07 6.61 -11.17
N LYS A 73 7.71 7.44 -12.00
CA LYS A 73 7.65 8.92 -11.90
C LYS A 73 6.25 9.47 -12.13
N ALA A 74 5.50 8.93 -13.08
CA ALA A 74 4.14 9.39 -13.36
C ALA A 74 3.19 9.08 -12.19
N VAL A 75 3.35 7.92 -11.54
CA VAL A 75 2.61 7.58 -10.31
C VAL A 75 2.94 8.55 -9.18
N GLN A 76 4.22 8.88 -8.99
CA GLN A 76 4.63 9.89 -8.00
C GLN A 76 4.03 11.28 -8.27
N SER A 77 4.05 11.73 -9.53
CA SER A 77 3.46 13.02 -9.92
C SER A 77 1.97 13.04 -9.61
N ARG A 78 1.25 12.00 -10.03
CA ARG A 78 -0.20 11.90 -9.82
C ARG A 78 -0.58 11.92 -8.33
N TYR A 79 0.24 11.30 -7.47
CA TYR A 79 0.03 11.40 -6.02
C TYR A 79 0.24 12.83 -5.50
N LYS A 80 1.27 13.55 -5.97
CA LYS A 80 1.53 14.94 -5.59
C LYS A 80 0.40 15.87 -6.02
N ASP A 81 -0.13 15.69 -7.23
CA ASP A 81 -1.16 16.56 -7.81
C ASP A 81 -2.53 16.35 -7.13
N LEU A 82 -2.89 15.10 -6.82
CA LEU A 82 -4.19 14.75 -6.25
C LEU A 82 -4.23 14.89 -4.72
N GLY A 83 -3.10 14.64 -4.05
CA GLY A 83 -3.05 14.41 -2.61
C GLY A 83 -3.70 13.08 -2.20
N LYS A 84 -3.40 12.64 -0.97
CA LYS A 84 -3.76 11.29 -0.47
C LYS A 84 -5.24 10.94 -0.62
N ARG A 85 -6.15 11.88 -0.28
CA ARG A 85 -7.60 11.65 -0.26
C ARG A 85 -8.18 11.39 -1.66
N ASN A 86 -7.72 12.13 -2.67
CA ASN A 86 -8.20 11.96 -4.04
C ASN A 86 -7.45 10.85 -4.76
N PHE A 87 -6.23 10.51 -4.33
CA PHE A 87 -5.48 9.39 -4.89
C PHE A 87 -6.09 8.03 -4.54
N LEU A 88 -6.82 7.94 -3.43
CA LEU A 88 -7.54 6.74 -3.00
C LEU A 88 -9.00 6.67 -3.52
N ARG A 89 -9.44 7.63 -4.33
CA ARG A 89 -10.81 7.75 -4.82
C ARG A 89 -10.98 7.15 -6.20
#